data_AF-A0A973W5N9-F1
#
_entry.id   AF-A0A973W5N9-F1
#
_cell.length_a   1.000
_cell.length_b   1.000
_cell.length_c   1.000
_cell.angle_alpha   90.00
_cell.angle_beta   90.00
_cell.angle_gamma   90.00
#
_symmetry.space_group_name_H-M   'P 1'
#
loop_
_entity.id
_entity.type
_entity.pdbx_description
1 polymer ?
#
loop_
_entity_poly.entity_id
_entity_poly.type
_entity_poly.pdbx_seq_one_letter_code
_entity_poly.pdbx_strand_id
1 'polypeptide(L)'
;MSSAPIVVTADPSVVVSQDNPALQIVVPVTTAPTQYSSLAGLPHLGTAAAQDVGVGVGDIVQLDLSGKLPAVDGSALTNLNVASQPVHCGRLIFANSTTLLLIPYRGCALQINGKLYQIPPNGLGVTATGLTPSTMYYVYAYVDGTGAIALEFSQTTHAPLGNLGVEVKLGDDTRSLVGMVYNTASGFQDSTTARCVASWFNQRPRSLLKFTGGQYTTTTASFTEMGGGAERVQFISWASTSRAARVQSDDRSRRQRNERWHVMA
;
A
#
# COMPACT_ATOMS: atom_id res chain seq x y z
N MET A 1 35.64 -35.08 84.49
CA MET A 1 34.30 -35.32 83.92
C MET A 1 34.52 -35.78 82.49
N SER A 2 34.23 -37.04 82.20
CA SER A 2 34.40 -37.62 80.86
C SER A 2 33.36 -37.00 79.93
N SER A 3 33.77 -36.37 78.83
CA SER A 3 32.86 -35.80 77.85
C SER A 3 32.32 -36.94 76.98
N ALA A 4 31.01 -37.20 77.04
CA ALA A 4 30.38 -38.24 76.22
C ALA A 4 30.37 -37.81 74.73
N PRO A 5 30.83 -38.65 73.79
CA PRO A 5 30.83 -38.30 72.37
C PRO A 5 29.42 -38.38 71.78
N ILE A 6 28.98 -37.30 71.15
CA ILE A 6 27.79 -37.30 70.28
C ILE A 6 28.17 -38.05 69.00
N VAL A 7 27.44 -39.13 68.68
CA VAL A 7 27.65 -39.89 67.44
C VAL A 7 26.55 -39.51 66.45
N VAL A 8 26.95 -38.92 65.33
CA VAL A 8 26.06 -38.74 64.17
C VAL A 8 25.97 -40.10 63.49
N THR A 9 24.76 -40.64 63.37
CA THR A 9 24.55 -41.94 62.72
C THR A 9 24.80 -41.84 61.21
N ALA A 10 24.83 -42.97 60.49
CA ALA A 10 24.98 -42.98 59.03
C ALA A 10 23.85 -42.23 58.30
N ASP A 11 22.72 -42.00 58.98
CA ASP A 11 21.69 -41.07 58.57
C ASP A 11 21.92 -39.70 59.27
N PRO A 12 22.26 -38.63 58.52
CA PRO A 12 22.57 -37.32 59.11
C PRO A 12 21.35 -36.63 59.75
N SER A 13 20.14 -37.19 59.62
CA SER A 13 18.93 -36.65 60.24
C SER A 13 18.70 -37.13 61.69
N VAL A 14 19.51 -38.07 62.18
CA VAL A 14 19.35 -38.66 63.51
C VAL A 14 20.64 -38.57 64.32
N VAL A 15 20.55 -37.84 65.44
CA VAL A 15 21.60 -37.76 66.47
C VAL A 15 21.10 -38.49 67.71
N VAL A 16 21.90 -39.44 68.21
CA VAL A 16 21.55 -40.26 69.39
C VAL A 16 22.62 -40.10 70.45
N SER A 17 22.21 -39.99 71.72
CA SER A 17 23.15 -40.02 72.84
C SER A 17 23.50 -41.47 73.20
N GLN A 18 24.79 -41.80 73.39
CA GLN A 18 25.22 -43.16 73.74
C GLN A 18 24.77 -43.60 75.14
N ASP A 19 24.72 -42.65 76.08
CA ASP A 19 24.41 -42.95 77.50
C ASP A 19 22.91 -43.05 77.77
N ASN A 20 22.08 -42.56 76.85
CA ASN A 20 20.64 -42.71 76.92
C ASN A 20 20.06 -42.89 75.52
N PRO A 21 19.89 -44.14 75.05
CA PRO A 21 19.33 -44.40 73.72
C PRO A 21 17.88 -43.91 73.58
N ALA A 22 17.20 -43.54 74.67
CA ALA A 22 15.86 -42.94 74.62
C ALA A 22 15.87 -41.45 74.26
N LEU A 23 17.01 -40.75 74.37
CA LEU A 23 17.16 -39.37 73.92
C LEU A 23 17.59 -39.34 72.45
N GLN A 24 16.59 -39.45 71.57
CA GLN A 24 16.73 -39.26 70.13
C GLN A 24 16.15 -37.89 69.76
N ILE A 25 17.00 -36.96 69.31
CA ILE A 25 16.53 -35.74 68.67
C ILE A 25 16.52 -36.02 67.18
N VAL A 26 15.32 -36.23 66.63
CA VAL A 26 15.11 -36.16 65.19
C VAL A 26 15.12 -34.67 64.85
N VAL A 27 16.26 -34.17 64.35
CA VAL A 27 16.28 -32.86 63.73
C VAL A 27 15.56 -33.05 62.40
N PRO A 28 14.39 -32.42 62.15
CA PRO A 28 13.83 -32.46 60.82
C PRO A 28 14.84 -31.78 59.90
N VAL A 29 15.59 -32.58 59.17
CA VAL A 29 16.28 -32.13 57.96
C VAL A 29 15.14 -31.75 57.02
N THR A 30 14.73 -30.49 57.08
CA THR A 30 14.03 -29.88 55.97
C THR A 30 15.11 -29.67 54.92
N THR A 31 15.43 -30.72 54.17
CA THR A 31 15.98 -30.51 52.84
C THR A 31 15.06 -29.48 52.18
N ALA A 32 15.64 -28.42 51.60
CA ALA A 32 14.91 -27.60 50.65
C ALA A 32 14.13 -28.55 49.71
N PRO A 33 12.87 -28.25 49.36
CA PRO A 33 11.95 -29.26 48.82
C PRO A 33 12.51 -29.86 47.52
N THR A 34 13.15 -31.03 47.62
CA THR A 34 13.67 -31.80 46.49
C THR A 34 12.66 -32.83 45.98
N GLN A 35 11.44 -32.83 46.53
CA GLN A 35 10.40 -33.80 46.18
C GLN A 35 9.15 -33.09 45.64
N TYR A 36 8.73 -33.51 44.44
CA TYR A 36 7.52 -33.07 43.73
C TYR A 36 6.24 -33.17 44.58
N SER A 37 6.22 -34.05 45.60
CA SER A 37 5.12 -34.21 46.56
C SER A 37 4.85 -32.95 47.39
N SER A 38 5.84 -32.08 47.58
CA SER A 38 5.67 -30.79 48.25
C SER A 38 4.90 -29.76 47.41
N LEU A 39 4.67 -30.03 46.12
CA LEU A 39 3.84 -29.22 45.22
C LEU A 39 2.39 -29.75 45.12
N ALA A 40 2.07 -30.87 45.79
CA ALA A 40 0.72 -31.42 45.78
C ALA A 40 -0.26 -30.45 46.46
N GLY A 41 -1.22 -29.91 45.69
CA GLY A 41 -2.25 -28.99 46.17
C GLY A 41 -2.03 -27.51 45.83
N LEU A 42 -0.88 -27.15 45.26
CA LEU A 42 -0.69 -25.87 44.58
C LEU A 42 -1.11 -26.03 43.10
N PRO A 43 -1.55 -24.96 42.40
CA PRO A 43 -1.79 -25.05 40.96
C PRO A 43 -0.52 -25.55 40.28
N HIS A 44 -0.50 -26.80 39.85
CA HIS A 44 0.64 -27.34 39.14
C HIS A 44 0.71 -26.57 37.83
N LEU A 45 1.86 -25.95 37.57
CA LEU A 45 2.14 -25.29 36.28
C LEU A 45 2.11 -26.30 35.10
N GLY A 46 1.78 -27.57 35.35
CA GLY A 46 1.65 -28.62 34.35
C GLY A 46 3.00 -28.99 33.75
N THR A 47 2.99 -29.64 32.59
CA THR A 47 4.20 -29.87 31.78
C THR A 47 4.84 -28.58 31.27
N ALA A 48 4.08 -27.47 31.29
CA ALA A 48 4.54 -26.16 30.91
C ALA A 48 5.64 -25.63 31.86
N ALA A 49 5.64 -26.04 33.13
CA ALA A 49 6.64 -25.63 34.12
C ALA A 49 8.10 -25.98 33.77
N ALA A 50 8.29 -26.95 32.86
CA ALA A 50 9.60 -27.42 32.43
C ALA A 50 10.12 -26.73 31.16
N GLN A 51 9.31 -25.85 30.54
CA GLN A 51 9.70 -25.09 29.36
C GLN A 51 10.17 -23.70 29.76
N ASP A 52 11.13 -23.16 29.01
CA ASP A 52 11.60 -21.79 29.18
C ASP A 52 10.53 -20.78 28.74
N VAL A 53 10.63 -19.54 29.20
CA VAL A 53 9.75 -18.44 28.74
C VAL A 53 10.45 -17.66 27.63
N GLY A 54 9.71 -17.31 26.58
CA GLY A 54 10.30 -16.68 25.40
C GLY A 54 9.42 -16.76 24.16
N VAL A 55 10.04 -16.49 23.01
CA VAL A 55 9.42 -16.58 21.68
C VAL A 55 10.14 -17.61 20.79
N GLY A 56 11.06 -18.39 21.37
CA GLY A 56 11.75 -19.49 20.70
C GLY A 56 10.86 -20.73 20.57
N VAL A 57 11.37 -21.74 19.84
CA VAL A 57 10.66 -23.01 19.66
C VAL A 57 10.69 -23.80 20.97
N GLY A 58 9.52 -24.18 21.47
CA GLY A 58 9.37 -24.93 22.72
C GLY A 58 9.11 -24.04 23.94
N ASP A 59 9.34 -22.73 23.81
CA ASP A 59 9.13 -21.76 24.89
C ASP A 59 7.64 -21.49 25.13
N ILE A 60 7.33 -21.07 26.35
CA ILE A 60 6.04 -20.50 26.72
C ILE A 60 6.07 -18.98 26.50
N VAL A 61 5.12 -18.51 25.72
CA VAL A 61 4.92 -17.07 25.51
C VAL A 61 4.30 -16.45 26.76
N GLN A 62 5.02 -15.52 27.38
CA GLN A 62 4.56 -14.74 28.53
C GLN A 62 4.32 -13.27 28.13
N LEU A 63 3.39 -12.58 28.79
CA LEU A 63 3.15 -11.15 28.57
C LEU A 63 4.37 -10.30 28.99
N ASP A 64 4.56 -9.16 28.32
CA ASP A 64 5.54 -8.15 28.70
C ASP A 64 5.13 -7.35 29.95
N LEU A 65 6.01 -6.44 30.40
CA LEU A 65 5.76 -5.57 31.56
C LEU A 65 4.57 -4.60 31.37
N SER A 66 4.05 -4.48 30.16
CA SER A 66 2.88 -3.69 29.80
C SER A 66 1.62 -4.56 29.55
N GLY A 67 1.69 -5.86 29.83
CA GLY A 67 0.59 -6.80 29.64
C GLY A 67 0.30 -7.14 28.17
N LYS A 68 1.26 -6.96 27.26
CA LYS A 68 1.13 -7.30 25.83
C LYS A 68 1.81 -8.62 25.52
N LEU A 69 1.34 -9.31 24.49
CA LEU A 69 2.09 -10.43 23.93
C LEU A 69 3.41 -9.90 23.33
N PRO A 70 4.55 -10.56 23.58
CA PRO A 70 5.80 -10.30 22.88
C PRO A 70 5.64 -10.45 21.37
N ALA A 71 6.54 -9.86 20.58
CA ALA A 71 6.54 -10.02 19.14
C ALA A 71 6.76 -11.49 18.76
N VAL A 72 5.70 -12.15 18.29
CA VAL A 72 5.68 -13.54 17.82
C VAL A 72 5.23 -13.56 16.35
N ASP A 73 5.76 -14.48 15.55
CA ASP A 73 5.25 -14.71 14.19
C ASP A 73 3.89 -15.44 14.26
N GLY A 74 2.81 -14.70 14.01
CA GLY A 74 1.43 -15.20 14.04
C GLY A 74 0.88 -15.66 12.70
N SER A 75 1.73 -15.93 11.69
CA SER A 75 1.29 -16.28 10.33
C SER A 75 0.33 -17.47 10.28
N ALA A 76 0.50 -18.49 11.13
CA ALA A 76 -0.40 -19.64 11.23
C ALA A 76 -1.64 -19.42 12.13
N LEU A 77 -1.58 -18.46 13.05
CA LEU A 77 -2.64 -18.18 14.04
C LEU A 77 -3.68 -17.21 13.52
N THR A 78 -3.24 -16.26 12.70
CA THR A 78 -4.09 -15.14 12.31
C THR A 78 -5.13 -15.55 11.27
N ASN A 79 -4.92 -16.68 10.56
CA ASN A 79 -5.69 -17.06 9.35
C ASN A 79 -5.94 -15.86 8.43
N LEU A 80 -5.10 -14.82 8.56
CA LEU A 80 -5.12 -13.62 7.77
C LEU A 80 -4.41 -14.04 6.50
N ASN A 81 -5.18 -14.62 5.60
CA ASN A 81 -4.83 -14.64 4.20
C ASN A 81 -4.82 -13.18 3.73
N VAL A 82 -3.74 -12.45 4.04
CA VAL A 82 -3.40 -11.18 3.39
C VAL A 82 -2.92 -11.55 1.98
N ALA A 83 -3.76 -12.25 1.21
CA ALA A 83 -3.70 -12.17 -0.22
C ALA A 83 -3.84 -10.68 -0.49
N SER A 84 -2.71 -10.01 -0.73
CA SER A 84 -2.59 -8.56 -0.87
C SER A 84 -3.68 -8.09 -1.81
N GLN A 85 -4.81 -7.67 -1.23
CA GLN A 85 -5.96 -7.26 -2.01
C GLN A 85 -5.51 -6.05 -2.82
N PRO A 86 -5.92 -5.96 -4.09
CA PRO A 86 -5.48 -4.88 -4.95
C PRO A 86 -5.93 -3.55 -4.33
N VAL A 87 -4.95 -2.75 -3.92
CA VAL A 87 -5.21 -1.45 -3.29
C VAL A 87 -5.21 -0.41 -4.40
N HIS A 88 -6.38 0.15 -4.69
CA HIS A 88 -6.52 1.19 -5.71
C HIS A 88 -6.21 2.57 -5.14
N CYS A 89 -4.97 2.76 -4.70
CA CYS A 89 -4.52 4.04 -4.17
C CYS A 89 -3.63 4.79 -5.18
N GLY A 90 -3.40 6.06 -4.88
CA GLY A 90 -2.57 6.93 -5.70
C GLY A 90 -3.32 7.56 -6.86
N ARG A 91 -2.70 8.59 -7.44
CA ARG A 91 -3.17 9.27 -8.63
C ARG A 91 -2.00 9.82 -9.43
N LEU A 92 -1.92 9.45 -10.70
CA LEU A 92 -0.97 10.06 -11.63
C LEU A 92 -1.46 11.46 -12.01
N ILE A 93 -0.60 12.46 -11.84
CA ILE A 93 -0.86 13.85 -12.17
C ILE A 93 0.22 14.41 -13.09
N PHE A 94 -0.17 15.41 -13.87
CA PHE A 94 0.75 16.28 -14.59
C PHE A 94 1.46 17.19 -13.59
N ALA A 95 2.79 17.20 -13.58
CA ALA A 95 3.57 18.15 -12.80
C ALA A 95 4.06 19.32 -13.66
N ASN A 96 4.65 19.01 -14.82
CA ASN A 96 5.09 19.99 -15.82
C ASN A 96 5.25 19.30 -17.19
N SER A 97 5.71 20.04 -18.20
CA SER A 97 5.82 19.57 -19.59
C SER A 97 6.76 18.36 -19.79
N THR A 98 7.61 18.03 -18.82
CA THR A 98 8.53 16.89 -18.90
C THR A 98 8.35 15.89 -17.77
N THR A 99 7.55 16.19 -16.75
CA THR A 99 7.48 15.39 -15.53
C THR A 99 6.05 15.06 -15.15
N LEU A 100 5.82 13.80 -14.82
CA LEU A 100 4.61 13.33 -14.16
C LEU A 100 4.93 12.95 -12.71
N LEU A 101 3.91 12.99 -11.87
CA LEU A 101 4.01 12.63 -10.46
C LEU A 101 2.89 11.66 -10.10
N LEU A 102 3.23 10.51 -9.53
CA LEU A 102 2.27 9.65 -8.85
C LEU A 102 2.19 10.09 -7.38
N ILE A 103 1.09 10.74 -7.00
CA ILE A 103 0.89 11.23 -5.63
C ILE A 103 0.05 10.26 -4.80
N PRO A 104 0.24 10.23 -3.46
CA PRO A 104 -0.70 9.58 -2.56
C PRO A 104 -2.12 10.14 -2.74
N TYR A 105 -3.12 9.25 -2.86
CA TYR A 105 -4.53 9.61 -2.94
C TYR A 105 -5.39 8.42 -2.54
N ARG A 106 -6.31 8.62 -1.58
CA ARG A 106 -7.09 7.53 -0.95
C ARG A 106 -6.19 6.39 -0.43
N GLY A 107 -5.08 6.78 0.18
CA GLY A 107 -4.00 5.90 0.63
C GLY A 107 -2.70 6.12 -0.16
N CYS A 108 -1.66 5.40 0.25
CA CYS A 108 -0.31 5.43 -0.32
C CYS A 108 0.27 4.03 -0.58
N ALA A 109 -0.47 2.95 -0.31
CA ALA A 109 -0.01 1.58 -0.56
C ALA A 109 -0.20 1.16 -2.02
N LEU A 110 0.86 1.23 -2.82
CA LEU A 110 0.89 0.79 -4.22
C LEU A 110 1.34 -0.67 -4.31
N GLN A 111 0.59 -1.51 -5.00
CA GLN A 111 0.99 -2.89 -5.25
C GLN A 111 1.84 -3.00 -6.52
N ILE A 112 3.00 -3.64 -6.40
CA ILE A 112 3.94 -3.94 -7.49
C ILE A 112 4.45 -5.36 -7.30
N ASN A 113 4.37 -6.19 -8.34
CA ASN A 113 4.82 -7.59 -8.28
C ASN A 113 4.22 -8.37 -7.08
N GLY A 114 2.93 -8.14 -6.81
CA GLY A 114 2.19 -8.77 -5.71
C GLY A 114 2.44 -8.19 -4.32
N LYS A 115 3.47 -7.34 -4.14
CA LYS A 115 3.86 -6.75 -2.84
C LYS A 115 3.43 -5.28 -2.74
N LEU A 116 3.09 -4.83 -1.52
CA LEU A 116 2.75 -3.44 -1.24
C LEU A 116 3.98 -2.59 -0.93
N TYR A 117 4.03 -1.42 -1.56
CA TYR A 117 5.03 -0.38 -1.37
C TYR A 117 4.37 0.94 -1.04
N GLN A 118 5.06 1.81 -0.32
CA GLN A 118 4.54 3.14 0.02
C GLN A 118 4.94 4.15 -1.05
N ILE A 119 3.97 4.86 -1.61
CA ILE A 119 4.20 6.06 -2.42
C ILE A 119 4.76 7.14 -1.47
N PRO A 120 5.91 7.77 -1.78
CA PRO A 120 6.48 8.82 -0.95
C PRO A 120 5.48 9.98 -0.72
N PRO A 121 5.53 10.67 0.43
CA PRO A 121 4.64 11.80 0.71
C PRO A 121 4.71 12.92 -0.36
N ASN A 122 5.89 13.13 -0.92
CA ASN A 122 6.13 14.11 -1.98
C ASN A 122 5.73 13.61 -3.39
N GLY A 123 5.21 12.38 -3.48
CA GLY A 123 4.93 11.69 -4.73
C GLY A 123 6.16 11.03 -5.34
N LEU A 124 5.92 10.17 -6.32
CA LEU A 124 6.94 9.47 -7.10
C LEU A 124 7.00 10.06 -8.52
N GLY A 125 8.12 10.68 -8.86
CA GLY A 125 8.29 11.42 -10.13
C GLY A 125 8.84 10.56 -11.26
N VAL A 126 8.48 10.90 -12.50
CA VAL A 126 9.09 10.36 -13.73
C VAL A 126 9.29 11.45 -14.76
N THR A 127 10.47 11.49 -15.37
CA THR A 127 10.86 12.53 -16.33
C THR A 127 10.98 11.95 -17.74
N ALA A 128 10.46 12.69 -18.73
CA ALA A 128 10.46 12.35 -20.14
C ALA A 128 11.89 12.30 -20.70
N THR A 129 12.49 11.11 -20.71
CA THR A 129 13.81 10.87 -21.27
C THR A 129 13.68 9.97 -22.50
N GLY A 130 14.14 10.44 -23.67
CA GLY A 130 14.12 9.64 -24.90
C GLY A 130 12.73 9.31 -25.45
N LEU A 131 11.69 10.05 -25.06
CA LEU A 131 10.34 9.83 -25.57
C LEU A 131 10.16 10.47 -26.94
N THR A 132 9.58 9.73 -27.87
CA THR A 132 9.21 10.24 -29.20
C THR A 132 8.06 11.23 -29.06
N PRO A 133 8.13 12.40 -29.72
CA PRO A 133 7.00 13.32 -29.80
C PRO A 133 5.78 12.67 -30.46
N SER A 134 4.60 13.21 -30.17
CA SER A 134 3.30 12.75 -30.69
C SER A 134 3.01 11.26 -30.48
N THR A 135 3.49 10.67 -29.38
CA THR A 135 3.40 9.21 -29.11
C THR A 135 2.71 8.91 -27.78
N MET A 136 1.93 7.83 -27.73
CA MET A 136 1.29 7.32 -26.52
C MET A 136 2.24 6.46 -25.70
N TYR A 137 2.26 6.67 -24.39
CA TYR A 137 3.01 5.85 -23.44
C TYR A 137 2.12 5.46 -22.27
N TYR A 138 2.22 4.20 -21.86
CA TYR A 138 1.77 3.74 -20.56
C TYR A 138 2.82 4.06 -19.51
N VAL A 139 2.36 4.34 -18.30
CA VAL A 139 3.21 4.61 -17.13
C VAL A 139 3.07 3.43 -16.19
N TYR A 140 4.17 2.74 -15.94
CA TYR A 140 4.23 1.61 -15.03
C TYR A 140 5.09 1.94 -13.82
N ALA A 141 4.69 1.43 -12.66
CA ALA A 141 5.50 1.40 -11.47
C ALA A 141 6.23 0.06 -11.35
N TYR A 142 7.49 0.12 -10.95
CA TYR A 142 8.35 -1.05 -10.77
C TYR A 142 9.26 -0.85 -9.56
N VAL A 143 9.94 -1.91 -9.15
CA VAL A 143 10.98 -1.87 -8.12
C VAL A 143 12.33 -1.89 -8.83
N ASP A 144 13.18 -0.91 -8.56
CA ASP A 144 14.51 -0.82 -9.14
C ASP A 144 15.49 -1.86 -8.54
N GLY A 145 16.72 -1.90 -9.06
CA GLY A 145 17.75 -2.83 -8.59
C GLY A 145 18.19 -2.61 -7.12
N THR A 146 17.78 -1.51 -6.49
CA THR A 146 18.08 -1.19 -5.08
C THR A 146 16.92 -1.53 -4.14
N GLY A 147 15.77 -1.94 -4.68
CA GLY A 147 14.56 -2.22 -3.90
C GLY A 147 13.66 -0.99 -3.69
N ALA A 148 14.00 0.17 -4.28
CA ALA A 148 13.16 1.36 -4.24
C ALA A 148 12.13 1.31 -5.38
N ILE A 149 10.98 1.97 -5.18
CA ILE A 149 9.98 2.07 -6.24
C ILE A 149 10.31 3.21 -7.20
N ALA A 150 10.08 2.96 -8.48
CA ALA A 150 10.29 3.91 -9.56
C ALA A 150 9.17 3.80 -10.61
N LEU A 151 9.16 4.73 -11.55
CA LEU A 151 8.20 4.79 -12.65
C LEU A 151 8.93 4.73 -13.99
N GLU A 152 8.34 4.07 -14.98
CA GLU A 152 8.85 4.01 -16.35
C GLU A 152 7.76 4.33 -17.37
N PHE A 153 8.19 4.84 -18.53
CA PHE A 153 7.35 4.96 -19.71
C PHE A 153 7.55 3.74 -20.61
N SER A 154 6.46 3.26 -21.22
CA SER A 154 6.53 2.14 -22.14
C SER A 154 5.43 2.24 -23.20
N GLN A 155 5.76 1.83 -24.44
CA GLN A 155 4.78 1.66 -25.51
C GLN A 155 4.12 0.28 -25.48
N THR A 156 4.68 -0.68 -24.73
CA THR A 156 4.07 -1.98 -24.50
C THR A 156 2.73 -1.81 -23.82
N THR A 157 1.70 -2.40 -24.43
CA THR A 157 0.33 -2.38 -23.90
C THR A 157 0.24 -3.04 -22.53
N HIS A 158 -0.83 -2.75 -21.81
CA HIS A 158 -1.14 -3.37 -20.54
C HIS A 158 -1.95 -4.67 -20.73
N ALA A 159 -2.00 -5.49 -19.70
CA ALA A 159 -2.79 -6.70 -19.64
C ALA A 159 -3.44 -6.87 -18.25
N PRO A 160 -4.64 -7.47 -18.18
CA PRO A 160 -5.26 -7.79 -16.92
C PRO A 160 -4.50 -8.93 -16.22
N LEU A 161 -4.47 -8.90 -14.89
CA LEU A 161 -4.11 -10.02 -14.01
C LEU A 161 -2.64 -10.49 -14.01
N GLY A 162 -1.68 -9.57 -13.84
CA GLY A 162 -0.30 -9.97 -13.56
C GLY A 162 0.06 -10.07 -12.07
N ASN A 163 -0.71 -9.44 -11.17
CA ASN A 163 -0.42 -9.45 -9.72
C ASN A 163 -1.67 -9.23 -8.87
N LEU A 164 -2.29 -10.32 -8.40
CA LEU A 164 -3.36 -10.26 -7.39
C LEU A 164 -4.46 -9.22 -7.71
N GLY A 165 -4.83 -9.07 -8.99
CA GLY A 165 -5.88 -8.16 -9.44
C GLY A 165 -5.43 -6.77 -9.92
N VAL A 166 -4.13 -6.49 -9.99
CA VAL A 166 -3.58 -5.27 -10.59
C VAL A 166 -3.25 -5.48 -12.08
N GLU A 167 -3.57 -4.45 -12.88
CA GLU A 167 -3.22 -4.37 -14.29
C GLU A 167 -1.69 -4.20 -14.45
N VAL A 168 -1.09 -4.93 -15.38
CA VAL A 168 0.37 -5.01 -15.54
C VAL A 168 0.79 -4.69 -16.97
N LYS A 169 2.10 -4.61 -17.21
CA LYS A 169 2.64 -4.56 -18.56
C LYS A 169 2.49 -5.93 -19.22
N LEU A 170 2.02 -5.96 -20.47
CA LEU A 170 1.85 -7.23 -21.19
C LEU A 170 3.20 -7.95 -21.33
N GLY A 171 3.26 -9.18 -20.80
CA GLY A 171 4.45 -10.01 -20.80
C GLY A 171 5.46 -9.70 -19.70
N ASP A 172 5.12 -8.83 -18.75
CA ASP A 172 6.00 -8.45 -17.65
C ASP A 172 5.24 -8.04 -16.38
N ASP A 173 5.04 -9.02 -15.52
CA ASP A 173 4.30 -8.85 -14.28
C ASP A 173 5.12 -8.11 -13.20
N THR A 174 6.40 -7.81 -13.41
CA THR A 174 7.17 -7.03 -12.42
C THR A 174 6.78 -5.55 -12.38
N ARG A 175 5.89 -5.13 -13.29
CA ARG A 175 5.49 -3.74 -13.56
C ARG A 175 3.98 -3.57 -13.48
N SER A 176 3.53 -2.69 -12.59
CA SER A 176 2.10 -2.41 -12.36
C SER A 176 1.67 -1.11 -13.04
N LEU A 177 0.55 -1.10 -13.75
CA LEU A 177 0.04 0.06 -14.48
C LEU A 177 -0.46 1.13 -13.49
N VAL A 178 0.03 2.36 -13.63
CA VAL A 178 -0.41 3.51 -12.82
C VAL A 178 -1.09 4.61 -13.64
N GLY A 179 -0.90 4.61 -14.96
CA GLY A 179 -1.58 5.54 -15.85
C GLY A 179 -1.06 5.51 -17.28
N MET A 180 -1.37 6.55 -18.03
CA MET A 180 -0.88 6.76 -19.38
C MET A 180 -0.70 8.26 -19.67
N VAL A 181 0.12 8.55 -20.67
CA VAL A 181 0.39 9.89 -21.16
C VAL A 181 0.52 9.90 -22.68
N TYR A 182 -0.02 10.93 -23.32
CA TYR A 182 0.31 11.29 -24.69
C TYR A 182 1.41 12.36 -24.66
N ASN A 183 2.59 12.03 -25.17
CA ASN A 183 3.67 12.98 -25.34
C ASN A 183 3.39 13.80 -26.59
N THR A 184 2.94 15.05 -26.45
CA THR A 184 2.65 15.91 -27.61
C THR A 184 3.94 16.34 -28.30
N ALA A 185 3.84 17.09 -29.41
CA ALA A 185 5.00 17.75 -30.02
C ALA A 185 5.73 18.73 -29.08
N SER A 186 5.07 19.21 -28.02
CA SER A 186 5.62 20.17 -27.04
C SER A 186 5.75 19.57 -25.64
N GLY A 187 5.83 18.25 -25.52
CA GLY A 187 5.90 17.54 -24.24
C GLY A 187 4.53 17.19 -23.66
N PHE A 188 4.49 16.92 -22.36
CA PHE A 188 3.26 16.63 -21.63
C PHE A 188 2.39 17.87 -21.49
N GLN A 189 1.07 17.68 -21.50
CA GLN A 189 0.09 18.77 -21.36
C GLN A 189 -1.10 18.35 -20.50
N ASP A 190 -1.55 19.24 -19.60
CA ASP A 190 -2.82 19.10 -18.89
C ASP A 190 -3.52 20.46 -18.73
N SER A 191 -4.19 20.91 -19.80
CA SER A 191 -4.96 22.15 -19.87
C SER A 191 -6.41 21.88 -20.31
N THR A 192 -7.27 22.90 -20.27
CA THR A 192 -8.66 22.78 -20.74
C THR A 192 -8.77 22.43 -22.23
N THR A 193 -7.73 22.64 -23.03
CA THR A 193 -7.71 22.28 -24.46
C THR A 193 -6.90 21.02 -24.75
N ALA A 194 -6.12 20.53 -23.79
CA ALA A 194 -5.25 19.37 -23.94
C ALA A 194 -5.17 18.55 -22.65
N ARG A 195 -5.89 17.42 -22.58
CA ARG A 195 -5.89 16.51 -21.42
C ARG A 195 -5.10 15.25 -21.74
N CYS A 196 -3.77 15.34 -21.71
CA CYS A 196 -2.87 14.30 -22.23
C CYS A 196 -2.31 13.36 -21.15
N VAL A 197 -2.71 13.45 -19.89
CA VAL A 197 -2.25 12.57 -18.80
C VAL A 197 -3.45 11.92 -18.13
N ALA A 198 -3.57 10.60 -18.09
CA ALA A 198 -4.68 9.91 -17.43
C ALA A 198 -4.16 8.92 -16.38
N SER A 199 -4.63 9.08 -15.15
CA SER A 199 -4.39 8.11 -14.08
C SER A 199 -5.17 6.82 -14.33
N TRP A 200 -4.59 5.67 -13.99
CA TRP A 200 -5.30 4.39 -13.97
C TRP A 200 -6.16 4.27 -12.72
N PHE A 201 -5.55 4.51 -11.55
CA PHE A 201 -6.23 4.58 -10.26
C PHE A 201 -6.95 5.91 -10.08
N ASN A 202 -8.07 5.88 -9.36
CA ASN A 202 -8.78 7.09 -8.92
C ASN A 202 -9.04 8.11 -10.04
N GLN A 203 -9.50 7.60 -11.18
CA GLN A 203 -9.76 8.36 -12.40
C GLN A 203 -10.69 9.54 -12.12
N ARG A 204 -10.39 10.68 -12.75
CA ARG A 204 -11.14 11.92 -12.55
C ARG A 204 -11.71 12.43 -13.88
N PRO A 205 -13.03 12.68 -13.96
CA PRO A 205 -13.60 13.47 -15.05
C PRO A 205 -12.98 14.86 -15.07
N ARG A 206 -12.47 15.28 -16.23
CA ARG A 206 -11.94 16.62 -16.44
C ARG A 206 -12.64 17.25 -17.62
N SER A 207 -12.96 18.53 -17.47
CA SER A 207 -13.53 19.32 -18.55
C SER A 207 -12.49 19.56 -19.64
N LEU A 208 -12.97 19.45 -20.87
CA LEU A 208 -12.28 19.84 -22.09
C LEU A 208 -13.14 20.93 -22.73
N LEU A 209 -12.59 22.12 -22.89
CA LEU A 209 -13.29 23.30 -23.37
C LEU A 209 -12.33 24.14 -24.19
N LYS A 210 -12.80 24.59 -25.34
CA LYS A 210 -12.17 25.64 -26.14
C LYS A 210 -13.26 26.57 -26.66
N PHE A 211 -13.01 27.88 -26.55
CA PHE A 211 -13.82 28.88 -27.23
C PHE A 211 -13.26 29.09 -28.63
N THR A 212 -14.15 29.22 -29.60
CA THR A 212 -13.77 29.55 -30.97
C THR A 212 -13.05 30.90 -31.00
N GLY A 213 -11.86 30.94 -31.58
CA GLY A 213 -11.00 32.13 -31.63
C GLY A 213 -11.42 33.17 -32.66
N GLY A 214 -12.36 32.86 -33.54
CA GLY A 214 -12.86 33.79 -34.55
C GLY A 214 -14.00 33.22 -35.41
N GLN A 215 -14.41 33.99 -36.40
CA GLN A 215 -15.37 33.53 -37.40
C GLN A 215 -14.62 32.72 -38.47
N TYR A 216 -15.07 31.49 -38.70
CA TYR A 216 -14.56 30.64 -39.75
C TYR A 216 -15.59 30.50 -40.87
N THR A 217 -15.14 30.58 -42.12
CA THR A 217 -15.97 30.37 -43.30
C THR A 217 -15.33 29.29 -44.15
N THR A 218 -16.15 28.37 -44.65
CA THR A 218 -15.74 27.38 -45.63
C THR A 218 -16.69 27.43 -46.82
N THR A 219 -16.14 27.32 -48.02
CA THR A 219 -16.89 27.19 -49.27
C THR A 219 -16.86 25.75 -49.79
N THR A 220 -16.15 24.85 -49.10
CA THR A 220 -16.02 23.44 -49.45
C THR A 220 -17.31 22.69 -49.10
N ALA A 221 -17.86 21.97 -50.07
CA ALA A 221 -19.04 21.12 -49.89
C ALA A 221 -18.71 19.74 -49.27
N SER A 222 -17.44 19.39 -49.16
CA SER A 222 -16.93 18.17 -48.52
C SER A 222 -16.68 18.36 -47.02
N PHE A 223 -16.61 17.26 -46.28
CA PHE A 223 -16.22 17.28 -44.87
C PHE A 223 -14.86 17.98 -44.71
N THR A 224 -14.87 19.11 -43.99
CA THR A 224 -13.69 19.90 -43.72
C THR A 224 -13.69 20.35 -42.26
N GLU A 225 -12.49 20.44 -41.68
CA GLU A 225 -12.32 20.90 -40.32
C GLU A 225 -12.47 22.43 -40.27
N MET A 226 -13.48 22.90 -39.55
CA MET A 226 -13.70 24.33 -39.35
C MET A 226 -12.51 24.96 -38.61
N GLY A 227 -11.96 26.05 -39.17
CA GLY A 227 -10.81 26.75 -38.61
C GLY A 227 -9.45 26.09 -38.87
N GLY A 228 -9.37 25.09 -39.75
CA GLY A 228 -8.10 24.56 -40.25
C GLY A 228 -7.17 24.00 -39.17
N GLY A 229 -7.73 23.47 -38.09
CA GLY A 229 -6.98 22.94 -36.95
C GLY A 229 -6.78 23.90 -35.78
N ALA A 230 -7.11 25.18 -35.94
CA ALA A 230 -6.99 26.17 -34.86
C ALA A 230 -7.86 25.84 -33.65
N GLU A 231 -8.95 25.11 -33.84
CA GLU A 231 -9.93 24.76 -32.79
C GLU A 231 -9.76 23.36 -32.21
N ARG A 232 -8.66 22.67 -32.55
CA ARG A 232 -8.40 21.33 -32.02
C ARG A 232 -8.31 21.35 -30.49
N VAL A 233 -8.98 20.37 -29.92
CA VAL A 233 -8.80 19.94 -28.53
C VAL A 233 -8.36 18.50 -28.55
N GLN A 234 -7.49 18.14 -27.62
CA GLN A 234 -6.94 16.78 -27.54
C GLN A 234 -7.13 16.23 -26.13
N PHE A 235 -7.40 14.93 -26.05
CA PHE A 235 -7.54 14.25 -24.78
C PHE A 235 -7.25 12.77 -24.95
N ILE A 236 -6.91 12.13 -23.84
CA ILE A 236 -6.87 10.67 -23.74
C ILE A 236 -7.86 10.20 -22.68
N SER A 237 -8.42 9.02 -22.90
CA SER A 237 -9.39 8.39 -22.01
C SER A 237 -9.23 6.87 -22.05
N TRP A 238 -9.49 6.22 -20.91
CA TRP A 238 -9.62 4.77 -20.86
C TRP A 238 -10.95 4.36 -21.51
N ALA A 239 -10.97 3.18 -22.16
CA ALA A 239 -12.15 2.70 -22.89
C ALA A 239 -13.40 2.56 -22.02
N SER A 240 -13.24 2.27 -20.73
CA SER A 240 -14.35 2.16 -19.75
C SER A 240 -14.93 3.51 -19.31
N THR A 241 -14.28 4.63 -19.64
CA THR A 241 -14.80 5.98 -19.36
C THR A 241 -15.43 6.59 -20.61
N SER A 242 -16.73 6.38 -20.78
CA SER A 242 -17.50 7.07 -21.83
C SER A 242 -17.48 8.58 -21.59
N ARG A 243 -17.19 9.36 -22.64
CA ARG A 243 -17.23 10.83 -22.60
C ARG A 243 -18.02 11.38 -23.77
N ALA A 244 -18.99 12.24 -23.47
CA ALA A 244 -19.75 12.97 -24.49
C ALA A 244 -19.04 14.29 -24.80
N ALA A 245 -18.61 14.48 -26.04
CA ALA A 245 -18.23 15.79 -26.56
C ALA A 245 -19.49 16.48 -27.10
N ARG A 246 -19.70 17.76 -26.77
CA ARG A 246 -20.80 18.57 -27.27
C ARG A 246 -20.22 19.83 -27.91
N VAL A 247 -20.66 20.13 -29.13
CA VAL A 247 -20.43 21.43 -29.77
C VAL A 247 -21.70 22.24 -29.59
N GLN A 248 -21.59 23.42 -28.99
CA GLN A 248 -22.72 24.31 -28.76
C GLN A 248 -22.48 25.64 -29.48
N SER A 249 -23.39 26.03 -30.35
CA SER A 249 -23.46 27.39 -30.90
C SER A 249 -24.43 28.23 -30.07
N ASP A 250 -24.08 29.50 -29.84
CA ASP A 250 -24.97 30.49 -29.23
C ASP A 250 -25.48 31.42 -30.33
N ASP A 251 -26.76 31.31 -30.70
CA ASP A 251 -27.39 32.18 -31.69
C ASP A 251 -27.92 33.46 -31.02
N ARG A 252 -27.05 34.47 -30.89
CA ARG A 252 -27.42 35.78 -30.34
C ARG A 252 -28.41 36.57 -31.22
N SER A 253 -28.66 36.15 -32.47
CA SER A 253 -29.59 36.84 -33.38
C SER A 253 -31.07 36.71 -32.98
N ARG A 254 -31.38 35.76 -32.09
CA ARG A 254 -32.73 35.60 -31.52
C ARG A 254 -33.02 36.54 -30.36
N ARG A 255 -32.00 37.01 -29.62
CA ARG A 255 -32.19 37.95 -28.50
C ARG A 255 -32.49 39.37 -28.96
N GLN A 256 -31.85 39.86 -30.02
CA GLN A 256 -32.04 41.26 -30.46
C GLN A 256 -33.35 41.52 -31.24
N ARG A 257 -34.06 40.49 -31.69
CA ARG A 257 -35.36 40.67 -32.39
C ARG A 257 -36.52 41.04 -31.47
N ASN A 258 -36.39 40.84 -30.17
CA ASN A 258 -37.45 41.16 -29.19
C ASN A 258 -37.36 42.58 -28.61
N GLU A 259 -36.28 43.32 -28.86
CA GLU A 259 -36.07 44.67 -28.28
C GLU A 259 -36.42 45.81 -29.25
N ARG A 260 -36.83 45.52 -30.50
CA ARG A 260 -36.98 46.52 -31.57
C ARG A 260 -38.43 46.91 -31.91
N TRP A 261 -39.37 46.79 -30.95
CA TRP A 261 -40.80 47.08 -31.18
C TRP A 261 -41.39 48.19 -30.30
N HIS A 262 -40.61 49.04 -29.64
CA HIS A 262 -41.19 50.21 -28.95
C HIS A 262 -40.49 51.52 -29.32
N VAL A 263 -41.33 52.50 -29.68
CA VAL A 263 -41.11 53.92 -29.96
C VAL A 263 -40.76 54.28 -31.41
N MET A 264 -41.80 54.37 -32.24
CA MET A 264 -42.01 55.56 -33.06
C MET A 264 -43.39 56.13 -32.69
N ALA A 265 -43.37 57.24 -31.96
CA ALA A 265 -44.46 58.20 -31.89
C ALA A 265 -44.13 59.34 -32.84
#